data_AF-C7RGB1-F1
#
_entry.id   AF-C7RGB1-F1
#
_cell.length_a   1.000
_cell.length_b   1.000
_cell.length_c   1.000
_cell.angle_alpha   90.00
_cell.angle_beta   90.00
_cell.angle_gamma   90.00
#
_symmetry.space_group_name_H-M   'P 1'
#
loop_
_entity.id
_entity.type
_entity.pdbx_description
1 polymer ?
#
loop_
_entity_poly.entity_id
_entity_poly.type
_entity_poly.pdbx_seq_one_letter_code
_entity_poly.pdbx_strand_id
1 'polypeptide(L)'
;MTRNKEISWLKITIWLIIFYPVGFYLIFKKLTSKRKIKDNFDKYVVSNTYNYYYRDDGEAKDKKVDSYKIDQDLIKNEPTHQRIIQDKLDKMAKEIKKRKNLGIGLMVFGGLYLLGSLSQFTFSSIFFSFLFISAGFLLISLNKNKADIISLANKYIGIIKDRKTPYIKDIAAASNTSYEIASSELQYLIDVNILEATYIDYDKKIIHTPLIEGSVYSDADKSTDPEIIECKYCGGVNEVKDDKYICQFCGSPLK
;
A
#
# COMPACT_ATOMS: atom_id res chain seq x y z
N MET A 1 24.83 5.08 -11.76
CA MET A 1 23.49 4.54 -12.07
C MET A 1 23.51 3.87 -13.45
N THR A 2 23.55 2.54 -13.53
CA THR A 2 23.52 1.85 -14.82
C THR A 2 22.08 1.74 -15.31
N ARG A 3 21.78 2.44 -16.41
CA ARG A 3 20.47 2.43 -17.10
C ARG A 3 20.22 1.02 -17.65
N ASN A 4 19.63 0.14 -16.84
CA ASN A 4 19.38 -1.25 -17.23
C ASN A 4 18.28 -1.30 -18.29
N LYS A 5 18.70 -1.32 -19.56
CA LYS A 5 17.88 -1.45 -20.78
C LYS A 5 16.74 -2.44 -20.53
N GLU A 6 15.50 -1.97 -20.68
CA GLU A 6 14.34 -2.85 -20.58
C GLU A 6 14.44 -3.97 -21.62
N ILE A 7 14.16 -5.19 -21.20
CA ILE A 7 14.22 -6.35 -22.09
C ILE A 7 13.04 -6.22 -23.06
N SER A 8 13.33 -5.91 -24.33
CA SER A 8 12.32 -5.81 -25.39
C SER A 8 11.55 -7.13 -25.53
N TRP A 9 10.23 -7.05 -25.71
CA TRP A 9 9.38 -8.22 -25.99
C TRP A 9 9.89 -9.01 -27.19
N LEU A 10 10.43 -8.34 -28.19
CA LEU A 10 11.04 -8.98 -29.36
C LEU A 10 12.24 -9.86 -28.99
N LYS A 11 13.08 -9.42 -28.04
CA LYS A 11 14.20 -10.24 -27.53
C LYS A 11 13.71 -11.45 -26.77
N ILE A 12 12.62 -11.31 -26.03
CA ILE A 12 12.00 -12.42 -25.31
C ILE A 12 11.49 -13.46 -26.30
N THR A 13 10.74 -13.04 -27.33
CA THR A 13 10.19 -13.94 -28.34
C THR A 13 11.29 -14.67 -29.10
N ILE A 14 12.36 -13.96 -29.51
CA ILE A 14 13.51 -14.56 -30.20
C ILE A 14 14.19 -15.62 -29.32
N TRP A 15 14.47 -15.30 -28.05
CA TRP A 15 15.08 -16.25 -27.13
C TRP A 15 14.13 -17.40 -26.77
N LEU A 16 12.81 -17.20 -26.80
CA LEU A 16 11.84 -18.26 -26.56
C LEU A 16 11.82 -19.29 -27.71
N ILE A 17 12.04 -18.85 -28.94
CA ILE A 17 12.12 -19.70 -30.13
C ILE A 17 13.48 -20.41 -30.24
N ILE A 18 14.58 -19.68 -30.03
CA ILE A 18 15.95 -20.21 -30.23
C ILE A 18 16.40 -21.04 -29.03
N PHE A 19 16.07 -20.61 -27.81
CA PHE A 19 16.53 -21.27 -26.59
C PHE A 19 15.57 -20.97 -25.44
N TYR A 20 14.44 -21.70 -25.46
CA TYR A 20 13.31 -21.47 -24.54
C TYR A 20 13.70 -21.35 -23.05
N PRO A 21 14.75 -22.00 -22.49
CA PRO A 21 15.12 -21.78 -21.09
C PRO A 21 15.50 -20.32 -20.83
N VAL A 22 16.22 -19.68 -21.75
CA VAL A 22 16.56 -18.25 -21.67
C VAL A 22 15.37 -17.39 -22.03
N GLY A 23 14.53 -17.79 -22.99
CA GLY A 23 13.28 -17.09 -23.29
C GLY A 23 12.37 -16.97 -22.07
N PHE A 24 12.10 -18.08 -21.38
CA PHE A 24 11.35 -18.10 -20.13
C PHE A 24 12.07 -17.36 -19.00
N TYR A 25 13.39 -17.45 -18.89
CA TYR A 25 14.16 -16.64 -17.93
C TYR A 25 14.02 -15.13 -18.20
N LEU A 26 13.95 -14.70 -19.45
CA LEU A 26 13.76 -13.29 -19.81
C LEU A 26 12.31 -12.83 -19.60
N ILE A 27 11.32 -13.69 -19.88
CA ILE A 27 9.92 -13.48 -19.46
C ILE A 27 9.86 -13.29 -17.96
N PHE A 28 10.48 -14.21 -17.22
CA PHE A 28 10.57 -14.18 -15.77
C PHE A 28 11.17 -12.86 -15.30
N LYS A 29 12.38 -12.51 -15.75
CA LYS A 29 13.05 -11.26 -15.35
C LYS A 29 12.24 -10.00 -15.67
N LYS A 30 11.39 -10.05 -16.70
CA LYS A 30 10.49 -8.96 -17.07
C LYS A 30 9.21 -8.92 -16.22
N LEU A 31 8.59 -10.07 -15.95
CA LEU A 31 7.37 -10.18 -15.12
C LEU A 31 7.66 -10.04 -13.62
N THR A 32 8.74 -10.65 -13.14
CA THR A 32 9.23 -10.57 -11.75
C THR A 32 10.23 -9.43 -11.57
N SER A 33 10.30 -8.49 -12.52
CA SER A 33 11.16 -7.33 -12.34
C SER A 33 10.68 -6.60 -11.10
N LYS A 34 11.45 -6.76 -10.01
CA LYS A 34 11.26 -6.05 -8.74
C LYS A 34 11.08 -4.55 -8.97
N ARG A 35 11.60 -4.05 -10.10
CA ARG A 35 11.37 -2.73 -10.66
C ARG A 35 9.92 -2.26 -10.61
N LYS A 36 8.87 -3.03 -10.91
CA LYS A 36 7.52 -2.40 -10.88
C LYS A 36 7.03 -2.01 -9.48
N ILE A 37 7.33 -2.81 -8.45
CA ILE A 37 6.92 -2.51 -7.08
C ILE A 37 7.99 -1.69 -6.36
N LYS A 38 9.27 -2.02 -6.53
CA LYS A 38 10.38 -1.24 -5.99
C LYS A 38 10.52 0.10 -6.68
N ASP A 39 10.33 0.24 -7.99
CA ASP A 39 10.36 1.56 -8.65
C ASP A 39 9.08 2.34 -8.38
N ASN A 40 7.92 1.71 -8.18
CA ASN A 40 6.74 2.43 -7.65
C ASN A 40 7.01 2.88 -6.22
N PHE A 41 7.46 1.99 -5.34
CA PHE A 41 7.81 2.29 -3.94
C PHE A 41 8.91 3.36 -3.86
N ASP A 42 10.03 3.19 -4.56
CA ASP A 42 11.11 4.18 -4.65
C ASP A 42 10.60 5.49 -5.26
N LYS A 43 9.67 5.47 -6.23
CA LYS A 43 9.04 6.69 -6.79
C LYS A 43 8.04 7.34 -5.82
N TYR A 44 7.33 6.57 -5.01
CA TYR A 44 6.46 7.04 -3.93
C TYR A 44 7.29 7.65 -2.80
N VAL A 45 8.28 6.90 -2.28
CA VAL A 45 9.29 7.35 -1.29
C VAL A 45 9.97 8.62 -1.79
N VAL A 46 10.48 8.64 -3.03
CA VAL A 46 11.12 9.82 -3.62
C VAL A 46 10.13 10.98 -3.79
N SER A 47 8.92 10.78 -4.30
CA SER A 47 7.98 11.90 -4.46
C SER A 47 7.55 12.50 -3.12
N ASN A 48 7.32 11.68 -2.09
CA ASN A 48 6.91 12.15 -0.77
C ASN A 48 8.07 12.71 0.05
N THR A 49 9.28 12.14 -0.03
CA THR A 49 10.47 12.73 0.59
C THR A 49 10.79 14.09 -0.01
N TYR A 50 10.73 14.23 -1.34
CA TYR A 50 10.94 15.53 -1.99
C TYR A 50 9.85 16.55 -1.61
N ASN A 51 8.58 16.16 -1.56
CA ASN A 51 7.50 17.05 -1.08
C ASN A 51 7.65 17.45 0.39
N TYR A 52 8.30 16.62 1.22
CA TYR A 52 8.52 16.93 2.63
C TYR A 52 9.71 17.89 2.84
N TYR A 53 10.76 17.79 2.04
CA TYR A 53 11.91 18.72 2.08
C TYR A 53 11.65 20.08 1.40
N TYR A 54 10.56 20.23 0.64
CA TYR A 54 10.19 21.44 -0.11
C TYR A 54 8.85 22.08 0.32
N ARG A 55 8.36 21.75 1.52
CA ARG A 55 7.14 22.32 2.12
C ARG A 55 7.46 23.29 3.27
N ASP A 56 8.70 23.77 3.36
CA ASP A 56 9.15 24.76 4.35
C ASP A 56 9.06 26.22 3.83
N ASP A 57 8.68 26.40 2.58
CA ASP A 57 8.51 27.68 1.90
C ASP A 57 7.11 27.77 1.30
N GLY A 58 6.32 28.69 1.87
CA GLY A 58 4.88 28.77 1.70
C GLY A 58 4.41 28.90 0.25
N GLU A 59 3.43 28.06 -0.10
CA GLU A 59 2.19 28.40 -0.82
C GLU A 59 1.40 27.09 -1.02
N ALA A 60 0.47 26.81 -0.10
CA ALA A 60 -0.45 25.69 -0.23
C ALA A 60 -1.47 26.02 -1.34
N LYS A 61 -1.27 25.47 -2.55
CA LYS A 61 -2.35 25.38 -3.53
C LYS A 61 -3.16 24.13 -3.27
N ASP A 62 -4.39 24.36 -2.81
CA ASP A 62 -5.44 23.37 -2.60
C ASP A 62 -5.62 22.47 -3.81
N LYS A 63 -5.08 21.25 -3.72
CA LYS A 63 -5.63 20.11 -4.45
C LYS A 63 -6.51 19.34 -3.48
N LYS A 64 -7.82 19.58 -3.57
CA LYS A 64 -8.84 18.68 -3.00
C LYS A 64 -8.57 17.27 -3.55
N VAL A 65 -8.00 16.41 -2.72
CA VAL A 65 -8.02 14.97 -2.92
C VAL A 65 -9.40 14.51 -2.48
N ASP A 66 -10.17 13.94 -3.41
CA ASP A 66 -11.54 13.51 -3.15
C ASP A 66 -11.56 12.55 -1.96
N SER A 67 -12.13 13.03 -0.86
CA SER A 67 -12.33 12.28 0.37
C SER A 67 -13.28 11.12 0.10
N TYR A 68 -12.78 9.90 0.18
CA TYR A 68 -13.62 8.70 0.25
C TYR A 68 -14.58 8.87 1.44
N LYS A 69 -15.90 8.89 1.19
CA LYS A 69 -16.92 8.87 2.24
C LYS A 69 -16.74 7.59 3.07
N ILE A 70 -16.42 7.75 4.34
CA ILE A 70 -16.37 6.66 5.32
C ILE A 70 -17.73 6.67 6.02
N ASP A 71 -18.47 5.57 5.93
CA ASP A 71 -19.74 5.40 6.65
C ASP A 71 -19.46 5.37 8.17
N GLN A 72 -20.08 6.29 8.91
CA GLN A 72 -19.91 6.44 10.36
C GLN A 72 -20.29 5.17 11.16
N ASP A 73 -21.05 4.25 10.56
CA ASP A 73 -21.42 2.96 11.14
C ASP A 73 -20.23 1.98 11.26
N LEU A 74 -19.15 2.19 10.51
CA LEU A 74 -17.92 1.38 10.55
C LEU A 74 -17.07 1.64 11.80
N ILE A 75 -17.19 2.83 12.40
CA ILE A 75 -16.35 3.29 13.52
C ILE A 75 -16.74 2.60 14.85
N LYS A 76 -17.96 2.07 14.95
CA LYS A 76 -18.52 1.55 16.21
C LYS A 76 -18.04 0.15 16.61
N ASN A 77 -17.31 -0.56 15.73
CA ASN A 77 -16.97 -1.97 15.92
C ASN A 77 -15.46 -2.26 15.69
N GLU A 78 -14.60 -1.74 16.55
CA GLU A 78 -13.16 -2.03 16.57
C GLU A 78 -12.74 -3.52 16.46
N PRO A 79 -13.40 -4.50 17.13
CA PRO A 79 -13.07 -5.91 16.94
C PRO A 79 -13.42 -6.44 15.54
N THR A 80 -14.23 -5.73 14.75
CA THR A 80 -14.56 -6.13 13.38
C THR A 80 -13.50 -5.71 12.38
N HIS A 81 -12.97 -4.49 12.43
CA HIS A 81 -11.96 -4.04 11.46
C HIS A 81 -10.63 -4.78 11.59
N GLN A 82 -10.19 -5.06 12.82
CA GLN A 82 -9.00 -5.88 13.06
C GLN A 82 -9.17 -7.30 12.49
N ARG A 83 -10.35 -7.91 12.67
CA ARG A 83 -10.66 -9.23 12.13
C ARG A 83 -10.77 -9.21 10.60
N ILE A 84 -11.31 -8.15 10.00
CA ILE A 84 -11.41 -8.01 8.55
C ILE A 84 -10.02 -7.92 7.91
N ILE A 85 -9.12 -7.10 8.46
CA ILE A 85 -7.75 -6.97 7.95
C ILE A 85 -7.00 -8.30 8.09
N GLN A 86 -7.10 -8.97 9.24
CA GLN A 86 -6.46 -10.27 9.43
C GLN A 86 -7.05 -11.36 8.52
N ASP A 87 -8.37 -11.44 8.36
CA ASP A 87 -9.02 -12.39 7.44
C ASP A 87 -8.57 -12.17 5.98
N LYS A 88 -8.40 -10.92 5.55
CA LYS A 88 -7.83 -10.61 4.22
C LYS A 88 -6.40 -11.10 4.09
N LEU A 89 -5.55 -10.83 5.08
CA LEU A 89 -4.16 -11.28 5.08
C LEU A 89 -4.07 -12.81 5.06
N ASP A 90 -4.90 -13.49 5.84
CA ASP A 90 -4.99 -14.95 5.89
C ASP A 90 -5.48 -15.55 4.56
N LYS A 91 -6.51 -14.95 3.95
CA LYS A 91 -6.97 -15.34 2.60
C LYS A 91 -5.87 -15.19 1.57
N MET A 92 -5.14 -14.08 1.58
CA MET A 92 -4.01 -13.86 0.67
C MET A 92 -2.88 -14.87 0.93
N ALA A 93 -2.54 -15.14 2.19
CA ALA A 93 -1.53 -16.11 2.58
C ALA A 93 -1.90 -17.54 2.15
N LYS A 94 -3.17 -17.92 2.30
CA LYS A 94 -3.71 -19.22 1.86
C LYS A 94 -3.62 -19.38 0.34
N GLU A 95 -3.96 -18.34 -0.43
CA GLU A 95 -3.82 -18.34 -1.89
C GLU A 95 -2.36 -18.44 -2.34
N ILE A 96 -1.44 -17.74 -1.67
CA ILE A 96 0.00 -17.84 -1.92
C ILE A 96 0.50 -19.25 -1.63
N LYS A 97 0.12 -19.83 -0.48
CA LYS A 97 0.52 -21.20 -0.09
C LYS A 97 -0.02 -22.23 -1.07
N LYS A 98 -1.29 -22.11 -1.48
CA LYS A 98 -1.91 -22.98 -2.50
C LYS A 98 -1.15 -22.95 -3.82
N ARG A 99 -0.85 -21.75 -4.35
CA ARG A 99 -0.09 -21.58 -5.59
C ARG A 99 1.36 -22.05 -5.47
N LYS A 100 2.01 -21.85 -4.31
CA LYS A 100 3.36 -22.36 -4.04
C LYS A 100 3.38 -23.89 -4.06
N ASN A 101 2.43 -24.53 -3.37
CA ASN A 101 2.31 -25.99 -3.36
C ASN A 101 2.04 -26.54 -4.76
N LEU A 102 1.20 -25.88 -5.55
CA LEU A 102 0.96 -26.23 -6.96
C LEU A 102 2.25 -26.15 -7.80
N GLY A 103 3.02 -25.06 -7.64
CA GLY A 103 4.28 -24.87 -8.36
C GLY A 103 5.35 -25.91 -7.98
N ILE A 104 5.44 -26.27 -6.69
CA ILE A 104 6.32 -27.36 -6.22
C ILE A 104 5.88 -28.69 -6.83
N GLY A 105 4.58 -29.00 -6.83
CA GLY A 105 4.04 -30.21 -7.45
C GLY A 105 4.40 -30.34 -8.93
N LEU A 106 4.30 -29.25 -9.69
CA LEU A 106 4.70 -29.21 -11.11
C LEU A 106 6.21 -29.41 -11.31
N MET A 107 7.05 -28.85 -10.44
CA MET A 107 8.49 -29.06 -10.50
C MET A 107 8.88 -30.51 -10.17
N VAL A 108 8.26 -31.11 -9.15
CA VAL A 108 8.48 -32.52 -8.80
C VAL A 108 8.03 -33.43 -9.94
N PHE A 109 6.85 -33.19 -10.50
CA PHE A 109 6.34 -33.94 -11.65
C PHE A 109 7.26 -33.83 -12.87
N GLY A 110 7.69 -32.62 -13.22
CA GLY A 110 8.62 -32.40 -14.32
C GLY A 110 9.99 -33.05 -14.09
N GLY A 111 10.48 -33.07 -12.85
CA GLY A 111 11.72 -33.75 -12.48
C GLY A 111 11.63 -35.28 -12.57
N LEU A 112 10.54 -35.88 -12.08
CA LEU A 112 10.28 -37.31 -12.21
C LEU A 112 10.10 -37.73 -13.68
N TYR A 113 9.40 -36.91 -14.46
CA TYR A 113 9.23 -37.12 -15.90
C TYR A 113 10.58 -37.08 -16.63
N LEU A 114 11.47 -36.14 -16.26
CA LEU A 114 12.83 -36.08 -16.79
C LEU A 114 13.62 -37.35 -16.47
N LEU A 115 13.60 -37.82 -15.22
CA LEU A 115 14.28 -39.04 -14.80
C LEU A 115 13.80 -40.29 -15.56
N GLY A 116 12.49 -40.44 -15.75
CA GLY A 116 11.95 -41.56 -16.55
C GLY A 116 12.37 -41.51 -18.02
N SER A 117 12.52 -40.30 -18.56
CA SER A 117 12.90 -40.08 -19.96
C SER A 117 14.37 -40.35 -20.29
N LEU A 118 15.24 -40.52 -19.29
CA LEU A 118 16.67 -40.84 -19.48
C LEU A 118 16.90 -42.18 -20.20
N SER A 119 15.90 -43.08 -20.21
CA SER A 119 15.99 -44.38 -20.88
C SER A 119 15.70 -44.34 -22.38
N GLN A 120 14.91 -43.37 -22.86
CA GLN A 120 14.47 -43.29 -24.26
C GLN A 120 15.06 -42.08 -25.02
N PHE A 121 15.67 -41.11 -24.32
CA PHE A 121 16.36 -39.94 -24.89
C PHE A 121 15.58 -39.19 -25.99
N THR A 122 14.25 -39.15 -25.92
CA THR A 122 13.47 -38.42 -26.92
C THR A 122 13.53 -36.92 -26.66
N PHE A 123 13.75 -36.13 -27.73
CA PHE A 123 13.81 -34.68 -27.62
C PHE A 123 12.50 -34.09 -27.05
N SER A 124 11.35 -34.67 -27.43
CA SER A 124 10.03 -34.26 -26.97
C SER A 124 9.84 -34.42 -25.47
N SER A 125 10.27 -35.54 -24.86
CA SER A 125 10.13 -35.77 -23.41
C SER A 125 11.01 -34.84 -22.59
N ILE A 126 12.22 -34.54 -23.07
CA ILE A 126 13.11 -33.56 -22.44
C ILE A 126 12.46 -32.17 -22.51
N PHE A 127 11.91 -31.80 -23.67
CA PHE A 127 11.20 -30.52 -23.85
C PHE A 127 10.03 -30.34 -22.87
N PHE A 128 9.13 -31.32 -22.75
CA PHE A 128 7.99 -31.24 -21.83
C PHE A 128 8.42 -31.19 -20.36
N SER A 129 9.46 -31.94 -19.96
CA SER A 129 10.00 -31.92 -18.60
C SER A 129 10.35 -30.50 -18.15
N PHE A 130 11.11 -29.78 -18.97
CA PHE A 130 11.54 -28.42 -18.65
C PHE A 130 10.40 -27.40 -18.73
N LEU A 131 9.38 -27.63 -19.57
CA LEU A 131 8.16 -26.82 -19.57
C LEU A 131 7.49 -26.90 -18.18
N PHE A 132 7.29 -28.10 -17.64
CA PHE A 132 6.69 -28.27 -16.31
C PHE A 132 7.54 -27.67 -15.19
N ILE A 133 8.86 -27.84 -15.24
CA ILE A 133 9.78 -27.26 -14.25
C ILE A 133 9.77 -25.73 -14.30
N SER A 134 9.87 -25.14 -15.50
CA SER A 134 9.89 -23.68 -15.68
C SER A 134 8.53 -23.05 -15.33
N ALA A 135 7.41 -23.71 -15.68
CA ALA A 135 6.07 -23.28 -15.28
C ALA A 135 5.87 -23.34 -13.76
N GLY A 136 6.33 -24.42 -13.11
CA GLY A 136 6.30 -24.55 -11.65
C GLY A 136 7.12 -23.46 -10.96
N PHE A 137 8.33 -23.18 -11.46
CA PHE A 137 9.19 -22.11 -10.95
C PHE A 137 8.56 -20.71 -11.12
N LEU A 138 7.92 -20.48 -12.26
CA LEU A 138 7.22 -19.22 -12.56
C LEU A 138 6.07 -18.98 -11.57
N LEU A 139 5.24 -19.99 -11.33
CA LEU A 139 4.12 -19.89 -10.37
C LEU A 139 4.59 -19.50 -8.96
N ILE A 140 5.71 -20.05 -8.49
CA ILE A 140 6.25 -19.70 -7.18
C ILE A 140 6.71 -18.25 -7.14
N SER A 141 7.38 -17.79 -8.20
CA SER A 141 8.04 -16.49 -8.18
C SER A 141 7.08 -15.32 -8.40
N LEU A 142 5.96 -15.53 -9.09
CA LEU A 142 4.91 -14.52 -9.23
C LEU A 142 4.27 -14.13 -7.88
N ASN A 143 4.39 -14.97 -6.85
CA ASN A 143 3.80 -14.72 -5.54
C ASN A 143 4.71 -13.98 -4.56
N LYS A 144 6.01 -13.82 -4.87
CA LYS A 144 6.99 -13.19 -3.95
C LYS A 144 6.54 -11.79 -3.54
N ASN A 145 6.12 -10.98 -4.50
CA ASN A 145 5.61 -9.63 -4.28
C ASN A 145 4.44 -9.58 -3.29
N LYS A 146 3.52 -10.56 -3.34
CA LYS A 146 2.36 -10.60 -2.43
C LYS A 146 2.78 -11.04 -1.02
N ALA A 147 3.73 -11.96 -0.93
CA ALA A 147 4.29 -12.37 0.36
C ALA A 147 5.02 -11.20 1.05
N ASP A 148 5.73 -10.38 0.28
CA ASP A 148 6.40 -9.17 0.78
C ASP A 148 5.36 -8.17 1.35
N ILE A 149 4.25 -7.93 0.64
CA ILE A 149 3.14 -7.07 1.13
C ILE A 149 2.56 -7.59 2.45
N ILE A 150 2.28 -8.90 2.57
CA ILE A 150 1.75 -9.49 3.81
C ILE A 150 2.74 -9.34 4.95
N SER A 151 4.04 -9.56 4.69
CA SER A 151 5.08 -9.42 5.71
C SER A 151 5.19 -7.98 6.23
N LEU A 152 5.08 -7.00 5.32
CA LEU A 152 5.10 -5.58 5.64
C LEU A 152 3.86 -5.19 6.45
N ALA A 153 2.67 -5.64 6.03
CA ALA A 153 1.42 -5.39 6.75
C ALA A 153 1.48 -5.94 8.19
N ASN A 154 1.90 -7.20 8.36
CA ASN A 154 2.03 -7.82 9.67
C ASN A 154 3.02 -7.07 10.58
N LYS A 155 4.13 -6.57 10.03
CA LYS A 155 5.10 -5.75 10.76
C LYS A 155 4.43 -4.50 11.34
N TYR A 156 3.76 -3.69 10.52
CA TYR A 156 3.16 -2.43 10.97
C TYR A 156 1.92 -2.63 11.84
N ILE A 157 1.06 -3.59 11.52
CA ILE A 157 -0.11 -3.92 12.34
C ILE A 157 0.32 -4.37 13.74
N GLY A 158 1.36 -5.20 13.84
CA GLY A 158 1.92 -5.62 15.13
C GLY A 158 2.41 -4.44 15.96
N ILE A 159 3.20 -3.55 15.35
CA ILE A 159 3.72 -2.35 16.03
C ILE A 159 2.58 -1.42 16.50
N ILE A 160 1.60 -1.15 15.63
CA ILE A 160 0.46 -0.29 15.95
C ILE A 160 -0.33 -0.86 17.13
N LYS A 161 -0.57 -2.18 17.14
CA LYS A 161 -1.27 -2.87 18.21
C LYS A 161 -0.52 -2.84 19.54
N ASP A 162 0.79 -3.04 19.50
CA ASP A 162 1.62 -3.13 20.72
C ASP A 162 1.86 -1.75 21.34
N ARG A 163 2.10 -0.73 20.51
CA ARG A 163 2.42 0.64 20.96
C ARG A 163 1.17 1.46 21.28
N LYS A 164 0.05 1.22 20.58
CA LYS A 164 -1.17 2.04 20.64
C LYS A 164 -0.93 3.54 20.41
N THR A 165 0.13 3.89 19.66
CA THR A 165 0.48 5.29 19.37
C THR A 165 0.04 5.68 17.96
N PRO A 166 -0.59 6.84 17.77
CA PRO A 166 -0.93 7.34 16.44
C PRO A 166 0.26 8.02 15.75
N TYR A 167 1.35 8.33 16.46
CA TYR A 167 2.48 9.06 15.89
C TYR A 167 3.39 8.16 15.06
N ILE A 168 3.57 8.51 13.77
CA ILE A 168 4.38 7.72 12.83
C ILE A 168 5.85 7.68 13.25
N LYS A 169 6.38 8.71 13.92
CA LYS A 169 7.76 8.70 14.45
C LYS A 169 7.99 7.55 15.45
N ASP A 170 6.99 7.22 16.27
CA ASP A 170 7.11 6.18 17.30
C ASP A 170 7.00 4.81 16.66
N ILE A 171 6.15 4.69 15.63
CA ILE A 171 6.05 3.51 14.76
C ILE A 171 7.37 3.29 14.01
N ALA A 172 7.96 4.35 13.46
CA ALA A 172 9.23 4.32 12.75
C ALA A 172 10.36 3.83 13.67
N ALA A 173 10.46 4.40 14.87
CA ALA A 173 11.43 3.98 15.88
C ALA A 173 11.27 2.50 16.26
N ALA A 174 10.04 2.02 16.45
CA ALA A 174 9.76 0.61 16.74
C ALA A 174 10.08 -0.32 15.55
N SER A 175 9.99 0.20 14.32
CA SER A 175 10.28 -0.54 13.09
C SER A 175 11.76 -0.50 12.66
N ASN A 176 12.60 0.23 13.41
CA ASN A 176 13.99 0.57 13.09
C ASN A 176 14.17 1.22 11.70
N THR A 177 13.26 2.16 11.36
CA THR A 177 13.31 2.93 10.11
C THR A 177 13.17 4.42 10.40
N SER A 178 13.40 5.26 9.39
CA SER A 178 13.15 6.70 9.49
C SER A 178 11.65 6.99 9.34
N TYR A 179 11.24 8.19 9.78
CA TYR A 179 9.86 8.65 9.63
C TYR A 179 9.38 8.59 8.17
N GLU A 180 10.25 8.96 7.23
CA GLU A 180 9.94 9.02 5.80
C GLU A 180 9.69 7.64 5.23
N ILE A 181 10.53 6.66 5.61
CA ILE A 181 10.39 5.27 5.19
C ILE A 181 9.10 4.69 5.77
N ALA A 182 8.86 4.86 7.07
CA ALA A 182 7.66 4.36 7.72
C ALA A 182 6.38 4.98 7.16
N SER A 183 6.38 6.30 6.93
CA SER A 183 5.26 7.01 6.32
C SER A 183 4.96 6.51 4.91
N SER A 184 5.99 6.29 4.09
CA SER A 184 5.81 5.75 2.74
C SER A 184 5.35 4.29 2.73
N GLU A 185 5.83 3.45 3.65
CA GLU A 185 5.42 2.05 3.77
C GLU A 185 3.97 1.94 4.26
N LEU A 186 3.55 2.77 5.22
CA LEU A 186 2.17 2.86 5.67
C LEU A 186 1.24 3.38 4.56
N GLN A 187 1.64 4.43 3.82
CA GLN A 187 0.88 4.92 2.69
C GLN A 187 0.71 3.85 1.61
N TYR A 188 1.77 3.10 1.32
CA TYR A 188 1.69 1.99 0.37
C TYR A 188 0.65 0.93 0.79
N LEU A 189 0.58 0.58 2.07
CA LEU A 189 -0.41 -0.37 2.61
C LEU A 189 -1.85 0.15 2.54
N ILE A 190 -2.05 1.46 2.65
CA ILE A 190 -3.34 2.12 2.43
C ILE A 190 -3.71 2.04 0.94
N ASP A 191 -2.79 2.41 0.05
CA ASP A 191 -3.00 2.44 -1.39
C ASP A 191 -3.31 1.05 -1.98
N VAL A 192 -2.69 -0.01 -1.46
CA VAL A 192 -3.01 -1.40 -1.85
C VAL A 192 -4.27 -1.96 -1.16
N ASN A 193 -5.01 -1.11 -0.45
CA ASN A 193 -6.25 -1.41 0.24
C ASN A 193 -6.15 -2.54 1.29
N ILE A 194 -4.99 -2.61 1.96
CA ILE A 194 -4.75 -3.53 3.09
C ILE A 194 -5.19 -2.86 4.40
N LEU A 195 -4.76 -1.61 4.62
CA LEU A 195 -5.18 -0.80 5.77
C LEU A 195 -6.43 0.01 5.41
N GLU A 196 -7.59 -0.63 5.51
CA GLU A 196 -8.88 0.03 5.26
C GLU A 196 -9.18 1.12 6.29
N ALA A 197 -9.95 2.13 5.87
CA ALA A 197 -10.37 3.26 6.69
C ALA A 197 -9.20 3.93 7.44
N THR A 198 -8.01 3.89 6.84
CA THR A 198 -6.78 4.42 7.42
C THR A 198 -6.24 5.52 6.53
N TYR A 199 -5.86 6.66 7.10
CA TYR A 199 -5.20 7.76 6.39
C TYR A 199 -4.11 8.40 7.24
N ILE A 200 -3.18 9.08 6.58
CA ILE A 200 -2.06 9.76 7.24
C ILE A 200 -2.35 11.26 7.24
N ASP A 201 -2.32 11.87 8.42
CA ASP A 201 -2.27 13.33 8.57
C ASP A 201 -0.79 13.72 8.59
N TYR A 202 -0.31 14.24 7.46
CA TYR A 202 1.08 14.64 7.28
C TYR A 202 1.46 15.87 8.10
N ASP A 203 0.50 16.76 8.37
CA ASP A 203 0.74 17.98 9.15
C ASP A 203 0.99 17.64 10.62
N LYS A 204 0.18 16.74 11.17
CA LYS A 204 0.32 16.25 12.55
C LYS A 204 1.29 15.08 12.68
N LYS A 205 1.74 14.50 11.56
CA LYS A 205 2.62 13.31 11.49
C LYS A 205 2.03 12.08 12.21
N ILE A 206 0.71 11.94 12.13
CA ILE A 206 -0.05 10.85 12.75
C ILE A 206 -0.76 10.00 11.71
N ILE A 207 -1.04 8.75 12.08
CA ILE A 207 -1.91 7.85 11.35
C ILE A 207 -3.26 7.77 12.05
N HIS A 208 -4.33 8.00 11.29
CA HIS A 208 -5.70 7.76 11.72
C HIS A 208 -6.07 6.36 11.28
N THR A 209 -6.37 5.47 12.20
CA THR A 209 -6.64 4.07 11.89
C THR A 209 -7.66 3.48 12.85
N PRO A 210 -8.58 2.62 12.38
CA PRO A 210 -9.48 1.88 13.27
C PRO A 210 -8.76 0.87 14.17
N LEU A 211 -7.44 0.75 14.05
CA LEU A 211 -6.61 -0.16 14.86
C LEU A 211 -6.23 0.40 16.24
N ILE A 212 -6.48 1.69 16.50
CA ILE A 212 -6.12 2.36 17.76
C ILE A 212 -7.38 2.97 18.39
N GLU A 213 -7.79 2.47 19.56
CA GLU A 213 -8.80 3.09 20.44
C GLU A 213 -8.49 4.59 20.63
N GLY A 214 -9.39 5.46 20.17
CA GLY A 214 -9.24 6.89 20.37
C GLY A 214 -8.10 7.54 19.59
N SER A 215 -7.54 6.91 18.53
CA SER A 215 -6.86 7.69 17.49
C SER A 215 -7.94 8.52 16.83
N VAL A 216 -8.10 9.73 17.39
CA VAL A 216 -9.06 10.76 17.04
C VAL A 216 -9.29 10.68 15.55
N TYR A 217 -10.42 10.11 15.11
CA TYR A 217 -11.07 10.67 13.95
C TYR A 217 -11.22 12.12 14.34
N SER A 218 -10.33 12.98 13.84
CA SER A 218 -10.71 14.37 13.79
C SER A 218 -11.85 14.30 12.81
N ASP A 219 -13.07 14.33 13.33
CA ASP A 219 -14.21 14.86 12.63
C ASP A 219 -13.64 15.98 11.76
N ALA A 220 -13.53 15.69 10.47
CA ALA A 220 -13.46 16.75 9.50
C ALA A 220 -14.76 17.48 9.75
N ASP A 221 -14.64 18.58 10.47
CA ASP A 221 -15.69 19.55 10.69
C ASP A 221 -16.97 18.92 11.26
N LYS A 222 -17.17 19.02 12.57
CA LYS A 222 -18.55 19.27 13.00
C LYS A 222 -18.93 20.58 12.34
N SER A 223 -19.62 20.47 11.20
CA SER A 223 -20.57 21.45 10.75
C SER A 223 -21.61 21.65 11.87
N THR A 224 -21.25 22.42 12.90
CA THR A 224 -22.09 23.58 13.15
C THR A 224 -21.91 24.41 11.90
N ASP A 225 -22.87 24.34 10.97
CA ASP A 225 -23.01 25.41 9.98
C ASP A 225 -22.78 26.71 10.74
N PRO A 226 -21.77 27.52 10.37
CA PRO A 226 -21.55 28.76 11.08
C PRO A 226 -22.86 29.55 10.97
N GLU A 227 -23.46 29.87 12.11
CA GLU A 227 -24.66 30.70 12.10
C GLU A 227 -24.22 32.07 11.57
N ILE A 228 -24.58 32.35 10.32
CA ILE A 228 -24.29 33.62 9.67
C ILE A 228 -25.27 34.63 10.25
N ILE A 229 -24.79 35.49 11.14
CA ILE A 229 -25.60 36.51 11.79
C ILE A 229 -25.20 37.89 11.22
N GLU A 230 -26.19 38.60 10.70
CA GLU A 230 -26.05 40.01 10.34
C GLU A 230 -26.14 40.88 11.59
N CYS A 231 -25.14 41.74 11.79
CA CYS A 231 -25.16 42.70 12.88
C CYS A 231 -26.23 43.77 12.64
N LYS A 232 -27.21 43.89 13.55
CA LYS A 232 -28.25 44.92 13.50
C LYS A 232 -27.73 46.35 13.56
N TYR A 233 -26.50 46.55 14.06
CA TYR A 233 -25.94 47.88 14.29
C TYR A 233 -25.11 48.39 13.10
N CYS A 234 -24.24 47.55 12.52
CA CYS A 234 -23.37 47.95 11.41
C CYS A 234 -23.67 47.25 10.07
N GLY A 235 -24.56 46.26 10.05
CA GLY A 235 -24.86 45.46 8.85
C GLY A 235 -23.76 44.46 8.47
N GLY A 236 -22.71 44.32 9.29
CA GLY A 236 -21.62 43.37 9.05
C GLY A 236 -22.09 41.93 9.19
N VAL A 237 -21.74 41.08 8.21
CA VAL A 237 -22.00 39.64 8.21
C VAL A 237 -20.90 38.94 9.00
N ASN A 238 -21.25 38.24 10.09
CA ASN A 238 -20.28 37.59 10.98
C ASN A 238 -20.44 36.07 10.93
N GLU A 239 -19.31 35.36 10.93
CA GLU A 239 -19.25 33.91 11.05
C GLU A 239 -18.93 33.56 12.51
N VAL A 240 -19.90 33.04 13.26
CA VAL A 240 -19.73 32.73 14.69
C VAL A 240 -19.29 31.28 14.85
N LYS A 241 -18.02 31.07 15.24
CA LYS A 241 -17.42 29.73 15.38
C LYS A 241 -17.30 29.20 16.82
N ASP A 242 -17.42 30.04 17.87
CA ASP A 242 -17.08 29.63 19.25
C ASP A 242 -17.81 30.43 20.35
N ASP A 243 -19.14 30.29 20.49
CA ASP A 243 -19.99 30.91 21.56
C ASP A 243 -19.79 32.42 21.83
N LYS A 244 -19.05 33.12 20.97
CA LYS A 244 -18.72 34.54 21.05
C LYS A 244 -19.65 35.32 20.13
N TYR A 245 -20.72 35.86 20.70
CA TYR A 245 -21.69 36.70 20.00
C TYR A 245 -21.25 38.16 19.96
N ILE A 246 -20.05 38.46 19.45
CA ILE A 246 -19.55 39.84 19.32
C ILE A 246 -19.19 40.10 17.86
N CYS A 247 -19.66 41.23 17.32
CA CYS A 247 -19.38 41.63 15.95
C CYS A 247 -17.90 41.96 15.75
N GLN A 248 -17.26 41.38 14.74
CA GLN A 248 -15.85 41.60 14.42
C GLN A 248 -15.57 43.02 13.88
N PHE A 249 -16.59 43.68 13.34
CA PHE A 249 -16.45 44.99 12.69
C PHE A 249 -16.66 46.17 13.65
N CYS A 250 -17.55 46.04 14.63
CA CYS A 250 -17.90 47.16 15.52
C CYS A 250 -17.98 46.79 17.01
N GLY A 251 -17.75 45.53 17.38
CA GLY A 251 -17.73 45.10 18.78
C GLY A 251 -19.10 45.03 19.46
N SER A 252 -20.21 45.26 18.74
CA SER A 252 -21.56 45.15 19.29
C SER A 252 -22.02 43.68 19.40
N PRO A 253 -22.90 43.36 20.37
CA PRO A 253 -23.38 42.00 20.55
C PRO A 253 -24.29 41.55 19.39
N LEU A 254 -24.14 40.28 18.98
CA LEU A 254 -24.89 39.67 17.87
C LEU A 254 -26.19 38.99 18.33
N LYS A 255 -26.40 38.84 19.64
CA LYS A 255 -27.66 38.42 20.30
C LYS A 255 -28.10 39.46 21.33
#